data_AF-A0A6G2JYF9-F1
#
_entry.id   AF-A0A6G2JYF9-F1
#
_cell.length_a   1.000
_cell.length_b   1.000
_cell.length_c   1.000
_cell.angle_alpha   90.00
_cell.angle_beta   90.00
_cell.angle_gamma   90.00
#
_symmetry.space_group_name_H-M   'P 1'
#
loop_
_entity.id
_entity.type
_entity.pdbx_description
1 polymer ?
#
loop_
_entity_poly.entity_id
_entity_poly.type
_entity_poly.pdbx_seq_one_letter_code
_entity_poly.pdbx_strand_id
1 'polypeptide(L)'
;MPTPVLHVIVGPNGAGKSTFHRSVLAPSTLEFVNADNIAARLWPGEEEEGSYDAARLAEERRTDLLSERRSFVAETVFSHESKVDLLRRASEAGYVVVLHVIMISEALAVERVAHRVANGGHSVPEDKIRSRHRRLWSHVARAAGIADETVVYDNSSASSPFKIVTTYRSGKLARPPTWPPWAPAELVNL
;
A
#
# COMPACT_ATOMS: atom_id res chain seq x y z
N MET A 1 -8.30 -26.80 3.92
CA MET A 1 -8.31 -25.45 4.52
C MET A 1 -8.57 -24.44 3.41
N PRO A 2 -9.28 -23.33 3.66
CA PRO A 2 -9.48 -22.29 2.64
C PRO A 2 -8.13 -21.72 2.19
N THR A 3 -8.03 -21.32 0.92
CA THR A 3 -6.84 -20.67 0.37
C THR A 3 -6.59 -19.35 1.13
N PRO A 4 -5.40 -19.13 1.71
CA PRO A 4 -5.13 -17.91 2.46
C PRO A 4 -5.03 -16.71 1.52
N VAL A 5 -5.37 -15.53 2.02
CA VAL A 5 -5.43 -14.29 1.23
C VAL A 5 -4.48 -13.25 1.82
N LEU A 6 -3.67 -12.65 0.97
CA LEU A 6 -2.84 -11.51 1.31
C LEU A 6 -3.40 -10.26 0.63
N HIS A 7 -3.92 -9.32 1.43
CA HIS A 7 -4.24 -7.99 0.93
C HIS A 7 -3.04 -7.06 1.11
N VAL A 8 -2.59 -6.41 0.05
CA VAL A 8 -1.48 -5.45 0.10
C VAL A 8 -2.00 -4.07 -0.28
N ILE A 9 -1.88 -3.10 0.63
CA ILE A 9 -2.25 -1.70 0.39
C ILE A 9 -0.99 -0.91 0.04
N VAL A 10 -0.96 -0.32 -1.15
CA VAL A 10 0.18 0.44 -1.68
C VAL A 10 -0.25 1.83 -2.15
N GLY A 11 0.67 2.79 -2.13
CA GLY A 11 0.39 4.18 -2.47
C GLY A 11 1.38 5.15 -1.85
N PRO A 12 1.53 6.37 -2.39
CA PRO A 12 2.48 7.35 -1.88
C PRO A 12 2.13 7.85 -0.46
N ASN A 13 3.02 8.63 0.14
CA ASN A 13 2.70 9.38 1.35
C ASN A 13 1.48 10.30 1.09
N GLY A 14 0.59 10.45 2.06
CA GLY A 14 -0.64 11.24 1.90
C GLY A 14 -1.77 10.58 1.08
N ALA A 15 -1.56 9.38 0.52
CA ALA A 15 -2.57 8.70 -0.30
C ALA A 15 -3.82 8.24 0.47
N GLY A 16 -3.76 8.15 1.81
CA GLY A 16 -4.89 7.68 2.62
C GLY A 16 -4.96 6.16 2.81
N LYS A 17 -3.83 5.45 2.72
CA LYS A 17 -3.75 3.98 2.88
C LYS A 17 -4.33 3.47 4.20
N SER A 18 -3.96 4.09 5.32
CA SER A 18 -4.49 3.68 6.63
C SER A 18 -5.98 4.00 6.78
N THR A 19 -6.47 5.06 6.10
CA THR A 19 -7.90 5.33 6.00
C THR A 19 -8.59 4.26 5.16
N PHE A 20 -8.03 3.88 4.02
CA PHE A 20 -8.53 2.79 3.18
C PHE A 20 -8.62 1.48 3.96
N HIS A 21 -7.58 1.13 4.73
CA HIS A 21 -7.62 -0.01 5.62
C HIS A 21 -8.83 0.08 6.56
N ARG A 22 -8.97 1.16 7.34
CA ARG A 22 -10.06 1.31 8.32
C ARG A 22 -11.46 1.29 7.70
N SER A 23 -11.64 1.88 6.52
CA SER A 23 -12.96 2.04 5.90
C SER A 23 -13.36 0.89 4.98
N VAL A 24 -12.40 0.18 4.39
CA VAL A 24 -12.65 -0.84 3.35
C VAL A 24 -12.27 -2.25 3.82
N LEU A 25 -11.11 -2.41 4.46
CA LEU A 25 -10.57 -3.73 4.79
C LEU A 25 -10.70 -4.15 6.25
N ALA A 26 -10.75 -3.23 7.20
CA ALA A 26 -10.89 -3.53 8.63
C ALA A 26 -12.14 -4.36 8.98
N PRO A 27 -13.26 -4.30 8.24
CA PRO A 27 -14.37 -5.24 8.44
C PRO A 27 -14.02 -6.72 8.22
N SER A 28 -12.87 -7.04 7.61
CA SER A 28 -12.44 -8.41 7.30
C SER A 28 -11.92 -9.23 8.49
N THR A 29 -11.77 -8.64 9.70
CA THR A 29 -11.14 -9.27 10.90
C THR A 29 -9.69 -9.75 10.73
N LEU A 30 -9.08 -9.51 9.57
CA LEU A 30 -7.72 -9.92 9.27
C LEU A 30 -6.69 -9.12 10.06
N GLU A 31 -5.59 -9.77 10.42
CA GLU A 31 -4.47 -9.11 11.08
C GLU A 31 -3.86 -8.05 10.16
N PHE A 32 -3.73 -6.82 10.67
CA PHE A 32 -3.17 -5.69 9.94
C PHE A 32 -1.71 -5.45 10.33
N VAL A 33 -0.79 -5.86 9.47
CA VAL A 33 0.65 -5.71 9.68
C VAL A 33 1.12 -4.38 9.08
N ASN A 34 1.31 -3.38 9.95
CA ASN A 34 1.73 -2.04 9.59
C ASN A 34 2.88 -1.58 10.51
N ALA A 35 3.98 -1.11 9.91
CA ALA A 35 5.18 -0.70 10.65
C ALA A 35 4.94 0.55 11.52
N ASP A 36 4.15 1.52 11.04
CA ASP A 36 3.84 2.74 11.80
C ASP A 36 3.02 2.41 13.06
N ASN A 37 2.08 1.45 12.97
CA ASN A 37 1.33 0.96 14.13
C ASN A 37 2.23 0.21 15.13
N ILE A 38 3.21 -0.55 14.63
CA ILE A 38 4.20 -1.21 15.49
C ILE A 38 5.07 -0.15 16.17
N ALA A 39 5.50 0.87 15.43
CA ALA A 39 6.31 1.96 15.95
C ALA A 39 5.58 2.71 17.08
N ALA A 40 4.35 3.16 16.81
CA ALA A 40 3.51 3.86 17.79
C ALA A 40 3.22 3.04 19.05
N ARG A 41 3.17 1.70 18.94
CA ARG A 41 2.93 0.81 20.08
C ARG A 41 4.19 0.60 20.94
N LEU A 42 5.36 0.51 20.32
CA LEU A 42 6.60 0.12 21.00
C LEU A 42 7.49 1.31 21.39
N TRP A 43 7.41 2.41 20.65
CA TRP A 43 8.16 3.66 20.88
C TRP A 43 7.21 4.87 20.86
N PRO A 44 6.24 4.96 21.78
CA PRO A 44 5.30 6.07 21.80
C PRO A 44 6.03 7.40 22.04
N GLY A 45 5.94 8.32 21.08
CA GLY A 45 6.64 9.61 21.09
C GLY A 45 8.06 9.61 20.52
N GLU A 46 8.59 8.43 20.13
CA GLU A 46 9.90 8.23 19.50
C GLU A 46 9.75 7.31 18.26
N GLU A 47 8.63 7.42 17.54
CA GLU A 47 8.28 6.51 16.44
C GLU A 47 9.25 6.61 15.27
N GLU A 48 9.87 7.79 15.08
CA GLU A 48 10.84 8.02 14.01
C GLU A 48 12.14 7.25 14.27
N GLU A 49 12.64 7.30 15.51
CA GLU A 49 13.80 6.55 15.98
C GLU A 49 13.55 5.04 15.92
N GLY A 50 12.35 4.62 16.33
CA GLY A 50 11.91 3.21 16.29
C GLY A 50 11.56 2.68 14.89
N SER A 51 11.54 3.53 13.86
CA SER A 51 10.98 3.18 12.54
C SER A 51 11.69 2.01 11.84
N TYR A 52 13.01 1.88 12.02
CA TYR A 52 13.78 0.79 11.44
C TYR A 52 13.45 -0.56 12.09
N ASP A 53 13.44 -0.60 13.42
CA ASP A 53 13.08 -1.81 14.17
C ASP A 53 11.61 -2.19 13.94
N ALA A 54 10.70 -1.21 13.89
CA ALA A 54 9.31 -1.44 13.55
C ALA A 54 9.15 -2.05 12.15
N ALA A 55 9.92 -1.59 11.16
CA ALA A 55 9.92 -2.13 9.81
C ALA A 55 10.44 -3.58 9.76
N ARG A 56 11.47 -3.89 10.55
CA ARG A 56 12.01 -5.25 10.72
C ARG A 56 10.99 -6.18 11.38
N LEU A 57 10.40 -5.78 12.50
CA LEU A 57 9.35 -6.55 13.19
C LEU A 57 8.13 -6.79 12.30
N ALA A 58 7.75 -5.80 11.48
CA ALA A 58 6.69 -5.98 10.50
C ALA A 58 7.04 -7.04 9.44
N GLU A 59 8.31 -7.12 9.01
CA GLU A 59 8.77 -8.13 8.06
C GLU A 59 8.82 -9.54 8.67
N GLU A 60 9.29 -9.65 9.91
CA GLU A 60 9.27 -10.89 10.68
C GLU A 60 7.83 -11.39 10.82
N ARG A 61 6.89 -10.53 11.25
CA ARG A 61 5.49 -10.93 11.42
C ARG A 61 4.84 -11.37 10.11
N ARG A 62 5.14 -10.71 8.99
CA ARG A 62 4.68 -11.15 7.66
C ARG A 62 5.23 -12.52 7.30
N THR A 63 6.49 -12.78 7.62
CA THR A 63 7.14 -14.07 7.38
C THR A 63 6.49 -15.17 8.20
N ASP A 64 6.19 -14.90 9.48
CA ASP A 64 5.48 -15.83 10.35
C ASP A 64 4.10 -16.15 9.79
N LEU A 65 3.30 -15.14 9.44
CA LEU A 65 1.97 -15.31 8.88
C LEU A 65 1.98 -16.12 7.58
N LEU A 66 2.96 -15.89 6.70
CA LEU A 66 3.17 -16.70 5.50
C LEU A 66 3.39 -18.17 5.85
N SER A 67 4.27 -18.46 6.82
CA SER A 67 4.57 -19.84 7.26
C SER A 67 3.39 -20.51 7.97
N GLU A 68 2.61 -19.74 8.75
CA GLU A 68 1.38 -20.15 9.42
C GLU A 68 0.20 -20.36 8.44
N ARG A 69 0.36 -20.00 7.16
CA ARG A 69 -0.72 -19.98 6.15
C ARG A 69 -1.97 -19.20 6.58
N ARG A 70 -1.78 -18.07 7.27
CA ARG A 70 -2.88 -17.22 7.76
C ARG A 70 -3.08 -16.00 6.87
N SER A 71 -4.33 -15.70 6.53
CA SER A 71 -4.69 -14.50 5.79
C SER A 71 -4.37 -13.23 6.59
N PHE A 72 -3.88 -12.18 5.93
CA PHE A 72 -3.53 -10.91 6.57
C PHE A 72 -3.57 -9.73 5.59
N VAL A 73 -3.53 -8.53 6.15
CA VAL A 73 -3.40 -7.27 5.42
C VAL A 73 -2.02 -6.68 5.71
N ALA A 74 -1.29 -6.29 4.67
CA ALA A 74 -0.04 -5.55 4.78
C ALA A 74 -0.21 -4.15 4.19
N GLU A 75 0.20 -3.11 4.92
CA GLU A 75 0.40 -1.76 4.37
C GLU A 75 1.89 -1.47 4.23
N THR A 76 2.29 -0.93 3.07
CA THR A 76 3.66 -0.48 2.87
C THR A 76 3.74 0.66 1.85
N VAL A 77 4.76 1.52 1.98
CA VAL A 77 5.06 2.60 1.04
C VAL A 77 5.64 2.07 -0.28
N PHE A 78 6.00 0.78 -0.35
CA PHE A 78 6.39 0.07 -1.58
C PHE A 78 7.54 0.74 -2.39
N SER A 79 8.42 1.47 -1.69
CA SER A 79 9.50 2.27 -2.29
C SER A 79 10.85 1.53 -2.38
N HIS A 80 10.84 0.20 -2.19
CA HIS A 80 12.04 -0.65 -2.24
C HIS A 80 11.66 -2.01 -2.85
N GLU A 81 12.58 -2.62 -3.60
CA GLU A 81 12.32 -3.86 -4.34
C GLU A 81 11.90 -5.03 -3.44
N SER A 82 12.40 -5.06 -2.20
CA SER A 82 12.05 -6.08 -1.20
C SER A 82 10.55 -6.18 -0.90
N LYS A 83 9.75 -5.17 -1.27
CA LYS A 83 8.29 -5.22 -1.13
C LYS A 83 7.60 -5.98 -2.26
N VAL A 84 8.22 -6.06 -3.44
CA VAL A 84 7.79 -6.98 -4.52
C VAL A 84 8.02 -8.43 -4.11
N ASP A 85 9.10 -8.70 -3.37
CA ASP A 85 9.45 -10.05 -2.93
C ASP A 85 8.43 -10.65 -1.95
N LEU A 86 7.78 -9.83 -1.13
CA LEU A 86 6.66 -10.28 -0.29
C LEU A 86 5.54 -10.91 -1.11
N LEU A 87 5.13 -10.28 -2.22
CA LEU A 87 4.06 -10.80 -3.08
C LEU A 87 4.50 -12.07 -3.78
N ARG A 88 5.77 -12.14 -4.23
CA ARG A 88 6.31 -13.36 -4.83
C ARG A 88 6.27 -14.53 -3.85
N ARG A 89 6.79 -14.33 -2.63
CA ARG A 89 6.77 -15.33 -1.56
C ARG A 89 5.35 -15.78 -1.20
N ALA A 90 4.40 -14.85 -1.17
CA ALA A 90 2.99 -15.17 -0.91
C ALA A 90 2.39 -16.01 -2.04
N SER A 91 2.60 -15.61 -3.29
CA SER A 91 2.16 -16.35 -4.48
C SER A 91 2.76 -17.77 -4.52
N GLU A 92 4.07 -17.91 -4.28
CA GLU A 92 4.77 -19.20 -4.17
C GLU A 92 4.25 -20.07 -3.02
N ALA A 93 3.83 -19.45 -1.92
CA ALA A 93 3.16 -20.12 -0.80
C ALA A 93 1.67 -20.46 -1.09
N GLY A 94 1.14 -20.14 -2.28
CA GLY A 94 -0.22 -20.43 -2.69
C GLY A 94 -1.26 -19.55 -2.00
N TYR A 95 -0.91 -18.29 -1.72
CA TYR A 95 -1.88 -17.27 -1.33
C TYR A 95 -2.60 -16.70 -2.55
N VAL A 96 -3.86 -16.29 -2.37
CA VAL A 96 -4.48 -15.30 -3.26
C VAL A 96 -3.96 -13.92 -2.87
N VAL A 97 -3.29 -13.24 -3.79
CA VAL A 97 -2.71 -11.91 -3.57
C VAL A 97 -3.62 -10.85 -4.18
N VAL A 98 -4.12 -9.94 -3.34
CA VAL A 98 -4.95 -8.80 -3.76
C VAL A 98 -4.20 -7.50 -3.49
N LEU A 99 -3.82 -6.80 -4.55
CA LEU A 99 -3.10 -5.53 -4.52
C LEU A 99 -4.08 -4.36 -4.62
N HIS A 100 -4.12 -3.51 -3.60
CA HIS A 100 -4.91 -2.28 -3.54
C HIS A 100 -4.01 -1.07 -3.77
N VAL A 101 -4.08 -0.47 -4.95
CA VAL A 101 -3.24 0.67 -5.35
C VAL A 101 -4.00 1.97 -5.13
N ILE A 102 -3.58 2.77 -4.16
CA ILE A 102 -4.19 4.08 -3.85
C ILE A 102 -3.37 5.19 -4.50
N MET A 103 -3.92 5.82 -5.54
CA MET A 103 -3.27 6.87 -6.30
C MET A 103 -3.71 8.26 -5.87
N ILE A 104 -2.76 9.18 -5.89
CA ILE A 104 -2.93 10.63 -5.87
C ILE A 104 -1.78 11.26 -6.68
N SER A 105 -1.97 12.50 -7.15
CA SER A 105 -0.90 13.24 -7.82
C SER A 105 0.26 13.56 -6.86
N GLU A 106 1.46 13.79 -7.41
CA GLU A 106 2.64 14.16 -6.62
C GLU A 106 2.40 15.46 -5.83
N ALA A 107 1.78 16.46 -6.46
CA ALA A 107 1.44 17.73 -5.81
C ALA A 107 0.47 17.53 -4.63
N LEU A 108 -0.58 16.72 -4.81
CA LEU A 108 -1.53 16.44 -3.74
C LEU A 108 -0.90 15.63 -2.61
N ALA A 109 0.08 14.77 -2.90
CA ALA A 109 0.83 14.05 -1.87
C ALA A 109 1.61 15.02 -0.97
N VAL A 110 2.29 16.01 -1.55
CA VAL A 110 3.00 17.06 -0.80
C VAL A 110 2.03 17.87 0.04
N GLU A 111 0.94 18.36 -0.55
CA GLU A 111 -0.09 19.15 0.14
C GLU A 111 -0.68 18.41 1.34
N ARG A 112 -1.07 17.14 1.16
CA ARG A 112 -1.66 16.34 2.24
C ARG A 112 -0.68 16.03 3.37
N VAL A 113 0.61 15.86 3.07
CA VAL A 113 1.62 15.69 4.13
C VAL A 113 1.80 17.01 4.89
N ALA A 114 1.89 18.14 4.19
CA ALA A 114 1.98 19.46 4.85
C ALA A 114 0.77 19.72 5.77
N HIS A 115 -0.45 19.43 5.30
CA HIS A 115 -1.66 19.54 6.11
C HIS A 115 -1.62 18.60 7.33
N ARG A 116 -1.14 17.36 7.19
CA ARG A 116 -1.00 16.44 8.32
C ARG A 116 -0.02 16.97 9.38
N VAL A 117 1.10 17.56 8.95
CA VAL A 117 2.09 18.16 9.85
C VAL A 117 1.50 19.34 10.60
N ALA A 118 0.74 20.21 9.91
CA ALA A 118 0.04 21.33 10.54
C ALA A 118 -0.98 20.88 11.61
N ASN A 119 -1.45 19.63 11.54
CA ASN A 119 -2.35 19.02 12.52
C ASN A 119 -1.63 18.07 13.50
N GLY A 120 -0.31 18.19 13.67
CA GLY A 120 0.47 17.46 14.66
C GLY A 120 0.88 16.04 14.27
N GLY A 121 0.74 15.65 12.99
CA GLY A 121 1.20 14.35 12.50
C GLY A 121 2.64 14.36 11.98
N HIS A 122 3.16 13.17 11.62
CA HIS A 122 4.55 12.98 11.22
C HIS A 122 4.94 13.73 9.93
N SER A 123 6.11 14.38 9.99
CA SER A 123 6.73 15.13 8.90
C SER A 123 7.52 14.23 7.96
N VAL A 124 7.49 14.52 6.67
CA VAL A 124 8.35 13.88 5.68
C VAL A 124 8.89 14.99 4.77
N PRO A 125 10.20 15.11 4.58
CA PRO A 125 10.77 16.12 3.68
C PRO A 125 10.18 16.02 2.27
N GLU A 126 9.87 17.16 1.66
CA GLU A 126 9.20 17.21 0.35
C GLU A 126 9.95 16.42 -0.74
N ASP A 127 11.27 16.59 -0.84
CA ASP A 127 12.10 15.85 -1.80
C ASP A 127 11.97 14.33 -1.63
N LYS A 128 11.84 13.87 -0.39
CA LYS A 128 11.64 12.45 -0.07
C LYS A 128 10.25 11.99 -0.48
N ILE A 129 9.21 12.83 -0.34
CA ILE A 129 7.85 12.54 -0.83
C ILE A 129 7.87 12.37 -2.36
N ARG A 130 8.42 13.36 -3.07
CA ARG A 130 8.48 13.35 -4.54
C ARG A 130 9.31 12.19 -5.08
N SER A 131 10.50 11.97 -4.52
CA SER A 131 11.36 10.83 -4.91
C SER A 131 10.67 9.49 -4.68
N ARG A 132 9.95 9.30 -3.56
CA ARG A 132 9.23 8.05 -3.29
C ARG A 132 8.04 7.87 -4.22
N HIS A 133 7.30 8.94 -4.51
CA HIS A 133 6.18 8.92 -5.43
C HIS A 133 6.61 8.42 -6.82
N ARG A 134 7.67 8.98 -7.39
CA ARG A 134 8.15 8.58 -8.73
C ARG A 134 8.65 7.13 -8.77
N ARG A 135 9.39 6.68 -7.75
CA ARG A 135 9.94 5.31 -7.69
C ARG A 135 8.86 4.24 -7.44
N LEU A 136 7.77 4.62 -6.79
CA LEU A 136 6.69 3.69 -6.42
C LEU A 136 6.12 2.95 -7.64
N TRP A 137 5.88 3.65 -8.74
CA TRP A 137 5.02 3.14 -9.82
C TRP A 137 5.62 1.98 -10.58
N SER A 138 6.94 1.97 -10.78
CA SER A 138 7.64 0.82 -11.39
C SER A 138 7.57 -0.43 -10.50
N HIS A 139 7.63 -0.27 -9.18
CA HIS A 139 7.46 -1.38 -8.24
C HIS A 139 6.00 -1.87 -8.22
N VAL A 140 5.03 -0.95 -8.24
CA VAL A 140 3.60 -1.31 -8.32
C VAL A 140 3.30 -2.05 -9.61
N ALA A 141 3.86 -1.63 -10.75
CA ALA A 141 3.65 -2.32 -12.01
C ALA A 141 4.17 -3.77 -11.97
N ARG A 142 5.38 -3.97 -11.42
CA ARG A 142 5.94 -5.32 -11.18
C ARG A 142 5.07 -6.14 -10.23
N ALA A 143 4.55 -5.52 -9.17
CA ALA A 143 3.68 -6.17 -8.20
C ALA A 143 2.32 -6.60 -8.80
N ALA A 144 1.75 -5.77 -9.66
CA ALA A 144 0.49 -6.06 -10.35
C ALA A 144 0.59 -7.30 -11.25
N GLY A 145 1.76 -7.54 -11.85
CA GLY A 145 2.04 -8.76 -12.63
C GLY A 145 2.15 -10.05 -11.78
N ILE A 146 2.30 -9.92 -10.45
CA ILE A 146 2.35 -11.07 -9.52
C ILE A 146 0.99 -11.30 -8.87
N ALA A 147 0.21 -10.23 -8.64
CA ALA A 147 -1.05 -10.30 -7.92
C ALA A 147 -2.15 -11.01 -8.74
N ASP A 148 -2.98 -11.81 -8.06
CA ASP A 148 -4.18 -12.41 -8.64
C ASP A 148 -5.22 -11.35 -8.99
N GLU A 149 -5.32 -10.31 -8.16
CA GLU A 149 -6.19 -9.15 -8.42
C GLU A 149 -5.46 -7.86 -8.05
N THR A 150 -5.51 -6.88 -8.95
CA THR A 150 -5.04 -5.52 -8.68
C THR A 150 -6.20 -4.56 -8.86
N VAL A 151 -6.56 -3.83 -7.80
CA VAL A 151 -7.57 -2.77 -7.84
C VAL A 151 -6.90 -1.43 -7.69
N VAL A 152 -7.13 -0.54 -8.65
CA VAL A 152 -6.54 0.80 -8.68
C VAL A 152 -7.60 1.83 -8.32
N TYR A 153 -7.29 2.67 -7.34
CA TYR A 153 -8.18 3.68 -6.80
C TYR A 153 -7.58 5.07 -7.00
N ASP A 154 -8.40 6.03 -7.42
CA ASP A 154 -8.12 7.45 -7.34
C ASP A 154 -8.67 7.98 -6.01
N ASN A 155 -7.80 8.55 -5.18
CA ASN A 155 -8.18 9.15 -3.91
C ASN A 155 -7.95 10.67 -3.89
N SER A 156 -8.10 11.33 -5.04
CA SER A 156 -7.91 12.78 -5.15
C SER A 156 -9.06 13.61 -4.57
N SER A 157 -10.29 13.08 -4.63
CA SER A 157 -11.49 13.77 -4.15
C SER A 157 -11.86 13.37 -2.71
N ALA A 158 -12.03 14.34 -1.82
CA ALA A 158 -12.55 14.10 -0.48
C ALA A 158 -14.05 13.76 -0.48
N SER A 159 -14.83 14.29 -1.44
CA SER A 159 -16.26 14.04 -1.56
C SER A 159 -16.57 12.69 -2.22
N SER A 160 -15.61 12.11 -2.94
CA SER A 160 -15.69 10.78 -3.54
C SER A 160 -14.37 10.04 -3.34
N PRO A 161 -14.07 9.60 -2.10
CA PRO A 161 -12.82 8.93 -1.79
C PRO A 161 -12.77 7.53 -2.41
N PHE A 162 -11.56 7.08 -2.74
CA PHE A 162 -11.27 5.74 -3.26
C PHE A 162 -12.12 5.34 -4.48
N LYS A 163 -12.24 6.24 -5.48
CA LYS A 163 -12.92 5.93 -6.73
C LYS A 163 -12.16 4.85 -7.49
N ILE A 164 -12.79 3.73 -7.80
CA ILE A 164 -12.16 2.67 -8.61
C ILE A 164 -11.91 3.21 -10.02
N VAL A 165 -10.64 3.24 -10.40
CA VAL A 165 -10.17 3.60 -11.74
C VAL A 165 -10.23 2.39 -12.65
N THR A 166 -9.68 1.26 -12.20
CA THR A 166 -9.63 0.01 -12.95
C THR A 166 -9.39 -1.20 -12.03
N THR A 167 -9.62 -2.39 -12.56
CA THR A 167 -9.32 -3.67 -11.91
C THR A 167 -8.67 -4.60 -12.93
N TYR A 168 -7.58 -5.26 -12.51
CA TYR A 168 -6.93 -6.34 -13.24
C TYR A 168 -7.13 -7.64 -12.47
N ARG A 169 -7.42 -8.74 -13.18
CA ARG A 169 -7.53 -10.09 -12.61
C ARG A 169 -6.70 -11.04 -13.45
N SER A 170 -5.75 -11.73 -12.82
CA SER A 170 -4.80 -12.62 -13.49
C SER A 170 -4.14 -11.96 -14.71
N GLY A 171 -3.69 -10.71 -14.55
CA GLY A 171 -3.07 -9.90 -15.60
C GLY A 171 -4.02 -9.39 -16.70
N LYS A 172 -5.33 -9.65 -16.61
CA LYS A 172 -6.32 -9.19 -17.60
C LYS A 172 -7.15 -8.03 -17.06
N LEU A 173 -7.39 -7.05 -17.91
CA LEU A 173 -8.28 -5.93 -17.60
C LEU A 173 -9.71 -6.46 -17.35
N ALA A 174 -10.22 -6.29 -16.13
CA ALA A 174 -11.55 -6.72 -15.72
C ALA A 174 -12.58 -5.58 -15.78
N ARG A 175 -12.13 -4.32 -15.75
CA ARG A 175 -12.98 -3.13 -15.86
C ARG A 175 -12.31 -2.09 -16.76
N PRO A 176 -13.02 -1.46 -17.72
CA PRO A 176 -12.46 -0.37 -18.51
C PRO A 176 -11.91 0.75 -17.62
N PRO A 177 -10.67 1.21 -17.85
CA PRO A 177 -10.03 2.17 -16.98
C PRO A 177 -10.62 3.56 -17.16
N THR A 178 -10.66 4.33 -16.08
CA THR A 178 -11.03 5.76 -16.07
C THR A 178 -9.87 6.59 -15.52
N TRP A 179 -8.71 6.49 -16.17
CA TRP A 179 -7.47 7.12 -15.72
C TRP A 179 -7.60 8.64 -15.63
N PRO A 180 -7.18 9.27 -14.51
CA PRO A 180 -7.02 10.72 -14.48
C PRO A 180 -5.87 11.16 -15.42
N PRO A 181 -5.86 12.40 -15.92
CA PRO A 181 -4.83 12.86 -16.87
C PRO A 181 -3.39 12.78 -16.34
N TRP A 182 -3.20 12.79 -15.03
CA TRP A 182 -1.90 12.71 -14.37
C TRP A 182 -1.46 11.27 -14.04
N ALA A 183 -2.26 10.25 -14.41
CA ALA A 183 -2.02 8.86 -14.03
C ALA A 183 -0.58 8.42 -14.38
N PRO A 184 0.10 7.66 -13.49
CA PRO A 184 1.44 7.16 -13.76
C PRO A 184 1.46 6.29 -15.02
N ALA A 185 2.41 6.54 -15.92
CA ALA A 185 2.50 5.82 -17.19
C ALA A 185 2.72 4.31 -16.99
N GLU A 186 3.43 3.92 -15.94
CA GLU A 186 3.66 2.52 -15.56
C GLU A 186 2.37 1.78 -15.24
N LEU A 187 1.34 2.48 -14.76
CA LEU A 187 0.04 1.89 -14.45
C LEU A 187 -0.90 1.88 -15.65
N VAL A 188 -0.82 2.91 -16.50
CA VAL A 188 -1.62 2.98 -17.73
C VAL A 188 -1.21 1.88 -18.71
N ASN A 189 0.06 1.48 -18.70
CA ASN A 189 0.64 0.48 -19.59
C ASN A 189 0.69 -0.95 -18.97
N LEU A 190 -0.06 -1.21 -17.90
CA LEU A 190 -0.19 -2.53 -17.26
C LEU A 190 -0.81 -3.57 -18.19
#